data_AF-A0A0F9KH13-F1
#
_entry.id   AF-A0A0F9KH13-F1
#
_cell.length_a   1.000
_cell.length_b   1.000
_cell.length_c   1.000
_cell.angle_alpha   90.00
_cell.angle_beta   90.00
_cell.angle_gamma   90.00
#
_symmetry.space_group_name_H-M   'P 1'
#
loop_
_entity.id
_entity.type
_entity.pdbx_description
1 polymer ?
#
loop_
_entity_poly.entity_id
_entity_poly.type
_entity_poly.pdbx_seq_one_letter_code
_entity_poly.pdbx_strand_id
1 'polypeptide(L)'
;ALTIPPQHALVDGIHAPMLNCPVTTIIKGDQTEPAIAAASILAKVARDHEMQRMEVYYPGYGFAKHKGYPTKQHQEALIQLGPCDIHRHSFRPVQLAIKS
;
A
#
# COMPACT_ATOMS: atom_id res chain seq x y z
N ALA A 1 15.30 6.05 -7.62
CA ALA A 1 15.21 7.41 -8.18
C ALA A 1 14.85 7.30 -9.66
N LEU A 2 14.13 8.26 -10.23
CA LEU A 2 13.83 8.27 -11.67
C LEU A 2 15.09 8.62 -12.47
N THR A 3 15.27 7.95 -13.61
CA THR A 3 16.42 8.21 -14.51
C THR A 3 16.40 9.64 -15.06
N ILE A 4 15.20 10.16 -15.34
CA ILE A 4 14.98 11.54 -15.77
C ILE A 4 14.33 12.29 -14.60
N PRO A 5 14.94 13.36 -14.09
CA PRO A 5 14.37 14.12 -12.98
C PRO A 5 13.11 14.88 -13.46
N PRO A 6 11.99 14.81 -12.72
CA PRO A 6 10.79 15.55 -13.07
C PRO A 6 11.00 17.05 -12.82
N GLN A 7 10.46 17.88 -13.70
CA GLN A 7 10.41 19.33 -13.50
C GLN A 7 9.22 19.75 -12.62
N HIS A 8 8.17 18.94 -12.57
CA HIS A 8 6.95 19.15 -11.77
C HIS A 8 6.29 17.81 -11.49
N ALA A 9 5.72 17.63 -10.29
CA ALA A 9 4.95 16.43 -9.93
C ALA A 9 3.46 16.76 -9.68
N LEU A 10 2.57 16.00 -10.30
CA LEU A 10 1.15 15.98 -9.99
C LEU A 10 0.88 14.84 -9.01
N VAL A 11 0.20 15.13 -7.90
CA VAL A 11 0.00 14.18 -6.80
C VAL A 11 -1.49 14.06 -6.48
N ASP A 12 -1.99 12.83 -6.41
CA ASP A 12 -3.37 12.59 -5.98
C ASP A 12 -3.57 12.92 -4.49
N GLY A 13 -4.68 13.60 -4.18
CA GLY A 13 -5.09 13.95 -2.82
C GLY A 13 -4.80 15.39 -2.45
N ILE A 14 -4.68 15.64 -1.14
CA ILE A 14 -4.52 16.99 -0.55
C ILE A 14 -3.15 17.22 0.09
N HIS A 15 -2.32 16.18 0.17
CA HIS A 15 -1.06 16.22 0.89
C HIS A 15 0.10 16.20 -0.11
N ALA A 16 0.84 17.30 -0.18
CA ALA A 16 2.04 17.40 -0.99
C ALA A 16 3.21 16.65 -0.29
N PRO A 17 3.80 15.62 -0.91
CA PRO A 17 5.02 15.01 -0.40
C PRO A 17 6.22 15.96 -0.57
N MET A 18 7.25 15.77 0.25
CA MET A 18 8.53 16.44 0.05
C MET A 18 9.24 15.81 -1.16
N LEU A 19 9.27 16.54 -2.28
CA LEU A 19 9.96 16.16 -3.51
C LEU A 19 10.94 17.25 -3.92
N ASN A 20 11.98 16.86 -4.66
CA ASN A 20 13.00 17.79 -5.19
C ASN A 20 12.51 18.54 -6.45
N CYS A 21 11.20 18.77 -6.57
CA CYS A 21 10.57 19.51 -7.65
C CYS A 21 9.26 20.14 -7.13
N PRO A 22 8.73 21.19 -7.80
CA PRO A 22 7.39 21.70 -7.55
C PRO A 22 6.33 20.60 -7.58
N VAL A 23 5.31 20.75 -6.71
CA VAL A 23 4.22 19.79 -6.54
C VAL A 23 2.88 20.49 -6.66
N THR A 24 1.96 19.90 -7.43
CA THR A 24 0.54 20.26 -7.42
C THR A 24 -0.28 19.07 -6.95
N THR A 25 -1.07 19.26 -5.90
CA THR A 25 -2.01 18.26 -5.39
C THR A 25 -3.36 18.38 -6.07
N ILE A 26 -3.95 17.27 -6.50
CA ILE A 26 -5.23 17.23 -7.20
C ILE A 26 -6.13 16.21 -6.51
N ILE A 27 -7.26 16.68 -5.98
CA ILE A 27 -8.22 15.82 -5.29
C ILE A 27 -8.86 14.88 -6.29
N LYS A 28 -8.76 13.56 -6.07
CA LYS A 28 -9.22 12.53 -7.02
C LYS A 28 -8.56 12.70 -8.39
N GLY A 29 -7.28 13.04 -8.39
CA GLY A 29 -6.52 13.28 -9.61
C GLY A 29 -6.41 12.03 -10.47
N ASP A 30 -6.56 10.84 -9.90
CA ASP A 30 -6.64 9.58 -10.63
C ASP A 30 -7.83 9.50 -11.59
N GLN A 31 -8.88 10.30 -11.37
CA GLN A 31 -10.07 10.38 -12.22
C GLN A 31 -9.98 11.45 -13.31
N THR A 32 -9.08 12.43 -13.17
CA THR A 32 -9.04 13.62 -14.03
C THR A 32 -7.72 13.81 -14.76
N GLU A 33 -6.61 13.32 -14.20
CA GLU A 33 -5.26 13.48 -14.75
C GLU A 33 -4.70 12.16 -15.26
N PRO A 34 -4.44 12.02 -16.56
CA PRO A 34 -3.92 10.78 -17.14
C PRO A 34 -2.60 10.29 -16.51
N ALA A 35 -1.71 11.22 -16.13
CA ALA A 35 -0.44 10.88 -15.49
C ALA A 35 -0.64 10.26 -14.10
N ILE A 36 -1.60 10.80 -13.32
CA ILE A 36 -1.95 10.26 -12.00
C ILE A 36 -2.65 8.90 -12.17
N ALA A 37 -3.58 8.78 -13.12
CA ALA A 37 -4.24 7.51 -13.42
C ALA A 37 -3.23 6.40 -13.78
N ALA A 38 -2.28 6.70 -14.66
CA ALA A 38 -1.21 5.77 -15.03
C ALA A 38 -0.34 5.36 -13.82
N ALA A 39 0.04 6.33 -12.98
CA ALA A 39 0.79 6.06 -11.76
C ALA A 39 0.02 5.15 -10.78
N SER A 40 -1.28 5.38 -10.61
CA SER A 40 -2.16 4.56 -9.75
C SER A 40 -2.25 3.12 -10.22
N ILE A 41 -2.35 2.88 -11.53
CA ILE A 41 -2.33 1.52 -12.11
C ILE A 41 -1.01 0.82 -11.81
N LEU A 42 0.12 1.48 -12.10
CA LEU A 42 1.45 0.92 -11.86
C LEU A 42 1.66 0.58 -10.38
N ALA A 43 1.30 1.49 -9.49
CA ALA A 43 1.40 1.29 -8.05
C ALA A 43 0.55 0.11 -7.56
N LYS A 44 -0.69 0.01 -8.04
CA LYS A 44 -1.62 -1.07 -7.67
C LYS A 44 -1.12 -2.43 -8.15
N VAL A 45 -0.72 -2.55 -9.43
CA VAL A 45 -0.23 -3.81 -10.00
C VAL A 45 1.03 -4.27 -9.28
N ALA A 46 2.00 -3.38 -9.06
CA ALA A 46 3.22 -3.69 -8.33
C ALA A 46 2.93 -4.16 -6.89
N ARG A 47 2.02 -3.48 -6.19
CA ARG A 47 1.60 -3.84 -4.84
C ARG A 47 0.92 -5.20 -4.78
N ASP A 48 0.07 -5.51 -5.75
CA ASP A 48 -0.69 -6.76 -5.79
C ASP A 48 0.19 -7.97 -6.09
N HIS A 49 1.20 -7.80 -6.95
CA HIS A 49 2.25 -8.80 -7.19
C HIS A 49 3.10 -9.02 -5.94
N GLU A 50 3.46 -7.95 -5.24
CA GLU A 50 4.22 -8.09 -3.99
C GLU A 50 3.47 -8.93 -2.96
N MET A 51 2.16 -8.71 -2.80
CA MET A 51 1.37 -9.52 -1.87
C MET A 51 1.18 -10.97 -2.28
N GLN A 52 1.24 -11.27 -3.58
CA GLN A 52 1.29 -12.66 -4.03
C GLN A 52 2.62 -13.31 -3.64
N ARG A 53 3.74 -12.58 -3.75
CA ARG A 53 5.04 -13.08 -3.27
C ARG A 53 5.05 -13.28 -1.76
N MET A 54 4.47 -12.36 -1.00
CA MET A 54 4.41 -12.46 0.46
C MET A 54 3.64 -13.66 0.97
N GLU A 55 2.67 -14.19 0.22
CA GLU A 55 1.99 -15.45 0.57
C GLU A 55 2.98 -16.62 0.67
N VAL A 56 4.02 -16.65 -0.17
CA VAL A 56 5.02 -17.72 -0.16
C VAL A 56 5.90 -17.63 1.09
N TYR A 57 6.25 -16.41 1.51
CA TYR A 57 7.07 -16.19 2.71
C TYR A 57 6.27 -16.31 4.01
N TYR A 58 4.98 -15.98 3.98
CA TYR A 58 4.06 -15.98 5.12
C TYR A 58 2.80 -16.78 4.77
N PRO A 59 2.91 -18.12 4.66
CA PRO A 59 1.79 -18.96 4.28
C PRO A 59 0.67 -18.91 5.34
N GLY A 60 -0.57 -18.94 4.88
CA GLY A 60 -1.75 -19.01 5.75
C GLY A 60 -2.38 -17.66 6.08
N TYR A 61 -1.67 -16.54 5.87
CA TYR A 61 -2.25 -15.22 6.06
C TYR A 61 -3.29 -14.87 4.97
N GLY A 62 -3.13 -15.37 3.74
CA GLY A 62 -4.04 -15.06 2.63
C GLY A 62 -3.71 -13.75 1.90
N PHE A 63 -2.49 -13.24 2.05
CA PHE A 63 -1.97 -12.03 1.41
C PHE A 63 -2.20 -12.00 -0.09
N ALA A 64 -2.09 -13.13 -0.79
CA ALA A 64 -2.36 -13.20 -2.22
C ALA A 64 -3.80 -12.79 -2.59
N LYS A 65 -4.76 -12.97 -1.69
CA LYS A 65 -6.18 -12.64 -1.89
C LYS A 65 -6.51 -11.23 -1.45
N HIS A 66 -6.32 -10.92 -0.17
CA HIS A 66 -6.79 -9.66 0.42
C HIS A 66 -5.73 -8.55 0.41
N LYS A 67 -4.52 -8.80 -0.08
CA LYS A 67 -3.46 -7.78 -0.27
C LYS A 67 -3.08 -6.99 1.00
N GLY A 68 -3.34 -7.57 2.17
CA GLY A 68 -3.11 -6.94 3.48
C GLY A 68 -4.24 -6.02 3.96
N TYR A 69 -5.34 -5.89 3.22
CA TYR A 69 -6.54 -5.23 3.73
C TYR A 69 -7.13 -6.02 4.92
N PRO A 70 -7.80 -5.35 5.88
CA PRO A 70 -8.26 -5.97 7.13
C PRO A 70 -9.57 -6.75 6.94
N THR A 71 -9.59 -7.71 6.00
CA THR A 71 -10.72 -8.60 5.79
C THR A 71 -10.90 -9.56 6.97
N LYS A 72 -12.07 -10.18 7.08
CA LYS A 72 -12.34 -11.19 8.11
C LYS A 72 -11.28 -12.31 8.11
N GLN A 73 -10.96 -12.83 6.93
CA GLN A 73 -9.93 -13.85 6.75
C GLN A 73 -8.56 -13.38 7.30
N HIS A 74 -8.18 -12.13 7.03
CA HIS A 74 -6.90 -11.60 7.50
C HIS A 74 -6.87 -11.42 9.03
N GLN A 75 -7.98 -10.97 9.62
CA GLN A 75 -8.10 -10.83 11.07
C GLN A 75 -8.04 -12.20 11.77
N GLU A 76 -8.70 -13.21 11.22
CA GLU A 76 -8.64 -14.58 11.72
C GLU A 76 -7.22 -15.14 11.67
N ALA A 77 -6.52 -14.97 10.54
CA ALA A 77 -5.12 -15.38 10.42
C ALA A 77 -4.20 -14.62 11.39
N LEU A 78 -4.44 -13.33 11.60
CA LEU A 78 -3.68 -12.52 12.55
C LEU A 78 -3.86 -12.99 14.00
N ILE A 79 -5.05 -13.46 14.37
CA ILE A 79 -5.34 -14.05 15.69
C ILE A 79 -4.65 -15.41 15.83
N GLN A 80 -4.68 -16.24 14.77
CA GLN A 80 -4.16 -17.61 14.80
C GLN A 80 -2.63 -17.69 14.72
N LEU A 81 -2.03 -16.85 13.87
CA LEU A 81 -0.61 -16.90 13.53
C LEU A 81 0.20 -15.79 14.24
N GLY A 82 -0.48 -14.81 14.85
CA GLY A 82 0.14 -13.58 15.32
C GLY A 82 0.56 -12.66 14.15
N PRO A 83 1.13 -11.48 14.44
CA PRO A 83 1.67 -10.61 13.39
C PRO A 83 3.05 -11.05 12.90
N CYS A 84 3.27 -10.98 11.58
CA CYS A 84 4.58 -11.11 10.95
C CYS A 84 5.22 -9.75 10.59
N ASP A 85 6.48 -9.77 10.16
CA ASP A 85 7.33 -8.59 9.92
C ASP A 85 6.74 -7.53 8.97
N ILE A 86 5.89 -7.93 8.02
CA ILE A 86 5.28 -6.98 7.07
C ILE A 86 4.02 -6.30 7.60
N HIS A 87 3.55 -6.68 8.80
CA HIS A 87 2.43 -6.00 9.44
C HIS A 87 2.84 -4.63 9.95
N ARG A 88 1.89 -3.68 9.86
CA ARG A 88 2.08 -2.36 10.44
C ARG A 88 1.75 -2.41 11.92
N HIS A 89 2.77 -2.57 12.77
CA HIS A 89 2.61 -2.69 14.23
C HIS A 89 1.96 -1.48 14.90
N SER A 90 1.89 -0.32 14.25
CA SER A 90 1.15 0.84 14.73
C SER A 90 -0.37 0.74 14.52
N PHE A 91 -0.84 -0.21 13.70
CA PHE A 91 -2.26 -0.34 13.38
C PHE A 91 -2.98 -1.09 14.51
N ARG A 92 -4.12 -0.55 14.96
CA ARG A 92 -4.86 -1.07 16.13
C ARG A 92 -5.13 -2.59 16.09
N PRO A 93 -5.59 -3.20 14.98
CA PRO A 93 -5.82 -4.65 14.95
C PRO A 93 -4.55 -5.46 15.20
N VAL A 94 -3.41 -4.99 14.69
CA VAL A 94 -2.10 -5.61 14.88
C VAL A 94 -1.64 -5.45 16.32
N GLN A 95 -1.79 -4.26 16.92
CA GLN A 95 -1.46 -4.03 18.32
C GLN A 95 -2.25 -4.91 19.29
N LEU A 96 -3.53 -5.16 18.99
CA LEU A 96 -4.37 -6.04 19.81
C LEU A 96 -3.87 -7.48 19.76
N ALA A 97 -3.48 -7.99 18.59
CA ALA A 97 -2.93 -9.33 18.43
C ALA A 97 -1.58 -9.52 19.17
N ILE A 98 -0.76 -8.47 19.32
CA ILE A 98 0.51 -8.52 20.08
C ILE A 98 0.29 -8.59 21.59
N LYS A 99 -0.78 -7.96 22.07
CA LYS A 99 -1.09 -7.87 23.51
C LYS A 99 -1.89 -9.07 24.03
N SER A 100 -2.16 -10.04 23.17
CA SER A 100 -2.90 -11.28 23.44
C SER A 100 -1.94 -12.35 23.96
#